data_AF-E4Q898-F1
#
_entry.id   AF-E4Q898-F1
#
_cell.length_a   1.000
_cell.length_b   1.000
_cell.length_c   1.000
_cell.angle_alpha   90.00
_cell.angle_beta   90.00
_cell.angle_gamma   90.00
#
_symmetry.space_group_name_H-M   'P 1'
#
loop_
_entity.id
_entity.type
_entity.pdbx_description
1 polymer ?
#
loop_
_entity_poly.entity_id
_entity_poly.type
_entity_poly.pdbx_seq_one_letter_code
_entity_poly.pdbx_strand_id
1 'polypeptide(L)'
;MLFVFLDGVGKGEKSEVNPFFYYHPKTYDIFLKEGNVLFLDATLGVEGLPQSATGQVTIYSGINAAKEVGFHINGQITPSLKKIIDKQNIFTTLSRHGLKVDFANVYRNEYLQKLLNDKNFKMSVTSYMALTAGIRFKTVEDLLKSEGVYFDITNHVLIESGYKVPVFSPEKAAENLLNVLQKNDFVLFEHFKTDIIGHSCDMEKALELLKLLDAFIISLIEDLPEDACLVVTSDHGNIEDLSTKTHTKNKVPFLAYGNKKEIFAIESIEQIYSSILKYFKIGTQRDDKEE
;
A
#
# COMPACT_ATOMS: atom_id res chain seq x y z
N MET A 1 -5.55 -0.16 12.79
CA MET A 1 -4.98 -0.99 11.70
C MET A 1 -3.96 -0.16 10.96
N LEU A 2 -2.75 -0.67 10.84
CA LEU A 2 -1.72 -0.11 9.98
C LEU A 2 -1.67 -0.92 8.68
N PHE A 3 -1.94 -0.27 7.56
CA PHE A 3 -1.96 -0.88 6.24
C PHE A 3 -0.77 -0.37 5.43
N VAL A 4 0.22 -1.24 5.23
CA VAL A 4 1.41 -0.99 4.42
C VAL A 4 1.19 -1.60 3.04
N PHE A 5 1.14 -0.74 2.04
CA PHE A 5 0.97 -1.12 0.64
C PHE A 5 2.32 -1.06 -0.07
N LEU A 6 2.74 -2.17 -0.67
CA LEU A 6 3.94 -2.28 -1.50
C LEU A 6 3.52 -2.46 -2.96
N ASP A 7 3.91 -1.54 -3.84
CA ASP A 7 3.55 -1.60 -5.27
C ASP A 7 4.39 -2.68 -5.98
N GLY A 8 3.78 -3.61 -6.71
CA GLY A 8 4.52 -4.59 -7.52
C GLY A 8 5.29 -5.68 -6.77
N VAL A 9 4.73 -6.27 -5.72
CA VAL A 9 5.26 -7.47 -5.05
C VAL A 9 4.36 -8.70 -5.26
N GLY A 10 4.91 -9.77 -5.84
CA GLY A 10 4.24 -11.06 -6.02
C GLY A 10 4.89 -12.23 -5.28
N LYS A 11 4.22 -13.37 -5.28
CA LYS A 11 4.76 -14.68 -4.87
C LYS A 11 5.41 -15.34 -6.08
N GLY A 12 6.72 -15.15 -6.21
CA GLY A 12 7.49 -15.83 -7.25
C GLY A 12 7.86 -17.27 -6.88
N GLU A 13 8.41 -17.98 -7.85
CA GLU A 13 8.98 -19.32 -7.68
C GLU A 13 10.43 -19.25 -7.16
N LYS A 14 10.87 -20.33 -6.51
CA LYS A 14 12.25 -20.45 -6.02
C LYS A 14 13.22 -20.50 -7.20
N SER A 15 13.87 -19.38 -7.49
CA SER A 15 14.70 -19.22 -8.68
C SER A 15 15.78 -18.16 -8.50
N GLU A 16 16.77 -18.18 -9.41
CA GLU A 16 17.90 -17.24 -9.45
C GLU A 16 17.53 -15.81 -9.89
N VAL A 17 16.27 -15.58 -10.26
CA VAL A 17 15.78 -14.24 -10.67
C VAL A 17 14.91 -13.61 -9.59
N ASN A 18 14.64 -14.33 -8.51
CA ASN A 18 13.76 -13.87 -7.45
C ASN A 18 14.57 -13.41 -6.23
N PRO A 19 14.61 -12.10 -5.94
CA PRO A 19 15.43 -11.54 -4.86
C PRO A 19 14.97 -12.00 -3.46
N PHE A 20 13.69 -12.35 -3.27
CA PHE A 20 13.19 -12.84 -1.99
C PHE A 20 13.80 -14.19 -1.61
N PHE A 21 14.10 -15.06 -2.59
CA PHE A 21 14.75 -16.35 -2.34
C PHE A 21 16.26 -16.26 -2.18
N TYR A 22 16.90 -15.16 -2.60
CA TYR A 22 18.31 -14.93 -2.26
C TYR A 22 18.46 -14.31 -0.87
N TYR A 23 17.62 -13.32 -0.57
CA TYR A 23 17.75 -12.55 0.66
C TYR A 23 17.19 -13.30 1.88
N HIS A 24 16.09 -14.04 1.72
CA HIS A 24 15.34 -14.68 2.81
C HIS A 24 14.95 -13.70 3.92
N PRO A 25 13.95 -12.81 3.68
CA PRO A 25 13.53 -11.82 4.66
C PRO A 25 13.07 -12.47 5.98
N LYS A 26 13.65 -12.05 7.10
CA LYS A 26 13.28 -12.56 8.44
C LYS A 26 11.84 -12.24 8.80
N THR A 27 11.33 -11.12 8.28
CA THR A 27 9.93 -10.71 8.35
C THR A 27 9.00 -11.84 7.92
N TYR A 28 9.34 -12.56 6.85
CA TYR A 28 8.49 -13.62 6.33
C TYR A 28 8.39 -14.80 7.30
N ASP A 29 9.50 -15.17 7.97
CA ASP A 29 9.49 -16.21 9.00
C ASP A 29 8.63 -15.82 10.21
N ILE A 30 8.65 -14.54 10.61
CA ILE A 30 7.79 -14.02 11.68
C ILE A 30 6.32 -14.14 11.28
N PHE A 31 5.94 -13.72 10.07
CA PHE A 31 4.57 -13.85 9.59
C PHE A 31 4.11 -15.32 9.48
N LEU A 32 4.98 -16.23 9.03
CA LEU A 32 4.64 -17.66 8.94
C LEU A 32 4.41 -18.28 10.32
N LYS A 33 5.14 -17.84 11.34
CA LYS A 33 5.07 -18.38 12.70
C LYS A 33 3.93 -17.77 13.51
N GLU A 34 3.73 -16.46 13.40
CA GLU A 34 2.92 -15.66 14.33
C GLU A 34 1.89 -14.77 13.64
N GLY A 35 1.90 -14.72 12.30
CA GLY A 35 0.97 -13.96 11.46
C GLY A 35 -0.11 -14.84 10.80
N ASN A 36 -0.80 -14.23 9.84
CA ASN A 36 -1.68 -14.88 8.88
C ASN A 36 -1.17 -14.54 7.48
N VAL A 37 -0.82 -15.57 6.70
CA VAL A 37 -0.16 -15.44 5.40
C VAL A 37 -1.08 -15.97 4.32
N LEU A 38 -1.54 -15.09 3.45
CA LEU A 38 -2.37 -15.40 2.31
C LEU A 38 -1.67 -14.96 1.01
N PHE A 39 -2.07 -15.56 -0.09
CA PHE A 39 -1.64 -15.18 -1.43
C PHE A 39 -2.86 -14.97 -2.31
N LEU A 40 -3.07 -13.72 -2.71
CA LEU A 40 -4.30 -13.27 -3.37
C LEU A 40 -4.14 -13.22 -4.87
N ASP A 41 -5.20 -13.62 -5.58
CA ASP A 41 -5.32 -13.38 -7.01
C ASP A 41 -5.44 -11.88 -7.30
N ALA A 42 -4.50 -11.40 -8.11
CA ALA A 42 -4.43 -10.04 -8.64
C ALA A 42 -4.94 -9.95 -10.09
N THR A 43 -5.27 -11.08 -10.73
CA THR A 43 -5.74 -11.08 -12.13
C THR A 43 -7.13 -10.51 -12.28
N LEU A 44 -7.92 -10.53 -11.20
CA LEU A 44 -9.29 -10.01 -11.16
C LEU A 44 -10.22 -10.72 -12.15
N GLY A 45 -9.81 -11.88 -12.67
CA GLY A 45 -10.50 -12.60 -13.74
C GLY A 45 -10.54 -11.85 -15.08
N VAL A 46 -9.67 -10.87 -15.30
CA VAL A 46 -9.63 -10.04 -16.51
C VAL A 46 -8.36 -10.33 -17.31
N GLU A 47 -8.50 -10.45 -18.64
CA GLU A 47 -7.38 -10.70 -19.54
C GLU A 47 -6.33 -9.58 -19.46
N GLY A 48 -5.06 -9.96 -19.61
CA GLY A 48 -3.91 -9.07 -19.50
C GLY A 48 -3.05 -9.35 -18.26
N LEU A 49 -2.08 -8.48 -18.02
CA LEU A 49 -1.29 -8.48 -16.80
C LEU A 49 -1.98 -7.57 -15.76
N PRO A 50 -2.07 -7.95 -14.48
CA PRO A 50 -2.43 -7.04 -13.41
C PRO A 50 -1.64 -5.73 -13.47
N GLN A 51 -2.31 -4.60 -13.21
CA GLN A 51 -1.71 -3.26 -13.29
C GLN A 51 -2.11 -2.37 -12.11
N SER A 52 -1.26 -1.40 -11.78
CA SER A 52 -1.36 -0.66 -10.51
C SER A 52 -2.67 0.13 -10.34
N ALA A 53 -3.10 0.88 -11.36
CA ALA A 53 -4.27 1.76 -11.20
C ALA A 53 -5.55 0.95 -10.95
N THR A 54 -5.78 -0.13 -11.71
CA THR A 54 -6.94 -1.02 -11.49
C THR A 54 -6.81 -1.86 -10.23
N GLY A 55 -5.60 -2.33 -9.90
CA GLY A 55 -5.33 -3.11 -8.71
C GLY A 55 -5.62 -2.30 -7.43
N GLN A 56 -5.00 -1.14 -7.30
CA GLN A 56 -5.22 -0.22 -6.17
C GLN A 56 -6.69 0.20 -6.04
N VAL A 57 -7.36 0.60 -7.13
CA VAL A 57 -8.79 0.98 -7.06
C VAL A 57 -9.62 -0.20 -6.56
N THR A 58 -9.31 -1.42 -6.98
CA THR A 58 -10.02 -2.62 -6.52
C THR A 58 -9.82 -2.86 -5.03
N ILE A 59 -8.58 -2.78 -4.55
CA ILE A 59 -8.26 -2.92 -3.12
C ILE A 59 -9.01 -1.90 -2.27
N TYR A 60 -9.02 -0.63 -2.70
CA TYR A 60 -9.51 0.46 -1.88
C TYR A 60 -11.01 0.73 -2.01
N SER A 61 -11.67 0.21 -3.06
CA SER A 61 -13.12 0.37 -3.25
C SER A 61 -13.91 -0.92 -3.02
N GLY A 62 -13.28 -2.09 -3.11
CA GLY A 62 -13.96 -3.39 -3.13
C GLY A 62 -14.75 -3.64 -4.41
N ILE A 63 -14.55 -2.83 -5.45
CA ILE A 63 -15.15 -2.97 -6.77
C ILE A 63 -14.05 -3.44 -7.72
N ASN A 64 -14.28 -4.53 -8.45
CA ASN A 64 -13.36 -5.03 -9.47
C ASN A 64 -13.21 -4.01 -10.61
N ALA A 65 -12.21 -3.13 -10.50
CA ALA A 65 -12.04 -1.99 -11.38
C ALA A 65 -11.66 -2.41 -12.80
N ALA A 66 -10.83 -3.45 -12.94
CA ALA A 66 -10.44 -3.99 -14.24
C ALA A 66 -11.66 -4.54 -14.99
N LYS A 67 -12.58 -5.21 -14.27
CA LYS A 67 -13.83 -5.71 -14.86
C LYS A 67 -14.78 -4.57 -15.22
N GLU A 68 -14.90 -3.56 -14.37
CA GLU A 68 -15.76 -2.39 -14.59
C GLU A 68 -15.34 -1.59 -15.83
N VAL A 69 -14.03 -1.43 -16.06
CA VAL A 69 -13.50 -0.68 -17.22
C VAL A 69 -13.19 -1.58 -18.42
N GLY A 70 -13.23 -2.91 -18.24
CA GLY A 70 -13.04 -3.94 -19.27
C GLY A 70 -11.59 -4.39 -19.52
N PHE A 71 -10.59 -3.79 -18.86
CA PHE A 71 -9.18 -4.13 -19.00
C PHE A 71 -8.34 -3.59 -17.82
N HIS A 72 -7.11 -4.06 -17.66
CA HIS A 72 -6.17 -3.55 -16.65
C HIS A 72 -5.56 -2.21 -17.06
N ILE A 73 -5.44 -1.26 -16.12
CA ILE A 73 -4.89 0.08 -16.36
C ILE A 73 -3.66 0.30 -15.46
N ASN A 74 -2.54 0.72 -16.07
CA ASN A 74 -1.29 1.04 -15.37
C ASN A 74 -1.25 2.51 -14.89
N GLY A 75 -0.57 2.73 -13.76
CA GLY A 75 0.00 4.02 -13.41
C GLY A 75 -0.99 4.92 -12.70
N GLN A 76 -1.21 6.12 -13.24
CA GLN A 76 -2.02 7.14 -12.60
C GLN A 76 -3.52 6.90 -12.79
N ILE A 77 -4.33 7.44 -11.87
CA ILE A 77 -5.78 7.24 -11.90
C ILE A 77 -6.43 7.95 -13.10
N THR A 78 -7.25 7.21 -13.85
CA THR A 78 -7.96 7.70 -15.04
C THR A 78 -9.36 8.22 -14.70
N PRO A 79 -10.01 9.01 -15.58
CA PRO A 79 -11.37 9.49 -15.34
C PRO A 79 -12.41 8.40 -15.06
N SER A 80 -12.29 7.22 -15.68
CA SER A 80 -13.19 6.08 -15.40
C SER A 80 -12.99 5.53 -13.99
N LEU A 81 -11.73 5.38 -13.56
CA LEU A 81 -11.38 4.91 -12.23
C LEU A 81 -11.73 5.90 -11.12
N LYS A 82 -11.62 7.21 -11.40
CA LYS A 82 -12.05 8.28 -10.48
C LYS A 82 -13.52 8.11 -10.08
N LYS A 83 -14.41 7.79 -11.04
CA LYS A 83 -15.84 7.56 -10.75
C LYS A 83 -16.09 6.44 -9.74
N ILE A 84 -15.24 5.40 -9.73
CA ILE A 84 -15.33 4.29 -8.77
C ILE A 84 -14.94 4.79 -7.37
N ILE A 85 -13.80 5.46 -7.26
CA ILE A 85 -13.30 6.02 -5.99
C ILE A 85 -14.22 7.09 -5.41
N ASP A 86 -14.82 7.93 -6.28
CA ASP A 86 -15.77 8.97 -5.89
C ASP A 86 -17.06 8.36 -5.31
N LYS A 87 -17.48 7.21 -5.84
CA LYS A 87 -18.64 6.46 -5.33
C LYS A 87 -18.33 5.80 -3.99
N GLN A 88 -17.19 5.12 -3.89
CA GLN A 88 -16.81 4.34 -2.72
C GLN A 88 -15.30 4.15 -2.62
N ASN A 89 -14.75 4.45 -1.45
CA ASN A 89 -13.37 4.14 -1.11
C ASN A 89 -13.21 3.94 0.41
N ILE A 90 -12.14 3.27 0.81
CA ILE A 90 -11.94 2.84 2.20
C ILE A 90 -11.86 4.01 3.18
N PHE A 91 -11.21 5.12 2.82
CA PHE A 91 -11.11 6.28 3.72
C PHE A 91 -12.48 6.91 3.98
N THR A 92 -13.25 7.19 2.92
CA THR A 92 -14.59 7.76 3.05
C THR A 92 -15.51 6.81 3.81
N THR A 93 -15.47 5.50 3.52
CA THR A 93 -16.32 4.52 4.20
C THR A 93 -16.01 4.41 5.67
N LEU A 94 -14.74 4.27 6.06
CA LEU A 94 -14.35 4.18 7.47
C LEU A 94 -14.67 5.49 8.21
N SER A 95 -14.39 6.65 7.61
CA SER A 95 -14.71 7.96 8.19
C SER A 95 -16.21 8.14 8.44
N ARG A 96 -17.07 7.73 7.51
CA ARG A 96 -18.53 7.77 7.67
C ARG A 96 -19.03 6.90 8.83
N HIS A 97 -18.28 5.88 9.21
CA HIS A 97 -18.56 5.02 10.36
C HIS A 97 -17.88 5.52 11.66
N GLY A 98 -17.39 6.76 11.68
CA GLY A 98 -16.83 7.40 12.87
C GLY A 98 -15.39 7.02 13.19
N LEU A 99 -14.69 6.32 12.29
CA LEU A 99 -13.28 5.97 12.46
C LEU A 99 -12.37 7.10 11.99
N LYS A 100 -11.28 7.32 12.69
CA LYS A 100 -10.21 8.24 12.28
C LYS A 100 -9.30 7.53 11.29
N VAL A 101 -9.08 8.16 10.15
CA VAL A 101 -8.22 7.61 9.09
C VAL A 101 -7.15 8.62 8.68
N ASP A 102 -5.99 8.13 8.29
CA ASP A 102 -4.89 8.98 7.81
C ASP A 102 -4.09 8.31 6.68
N PHE A 103 -3.48 9.14 5.84
CA PHE A 103 -2.53 8.73 4.82
C PHE A 103 -1.14 9.23 5.22
N ALA A 104 -0.26 8.30 5.60
CA ALA A 104 0.99 8.63 6.28
C ALA A 104 2.08 9.20 5.36
N ASN A 105 1.92 9.04 4.04
CA ASN A 105 2.92 9.49 3.07
C ASN A 105 3.07 11.01 3.08
N VAL A 106 4.33 11.42 3.18
CA VAL A 106 4.75 12.81 3.09
C VAL A 106 4.96 13.21 1.64
N TYR A 107 4.58 14.44 1.30
CA TYR A 107 4.78 15.04 -0.01
C TYR A 107 5.80 16.18 0.07
N ARG A 108 6.57 16.35 -1.01
CA ARG A 108 7.33 17.58 -1.23
C ARG A 108 6.36 18.72 -1.49
N ASN A 109 6.66 19.91 -0.97
CA ASN A 109 5.79 21.08 -1.04
C ASN A 109 5.47 21.46 -2.50
N GLU A 110 6.47 21.50 -3.38
CA GLU A 110 6.28 21.82 -4.79
C GLU A 110 5.46 20.77 -5.55
N TYR A 111 5.56 19.50 -5.17
CA TYR A 111 4.74 18.44 -5.76
C TYR A 111 3.29 18.57 -5.30
N LEU A 112 3.07 18.81 -4.00
CA LEU A 112 1.73 18.98 -3.45
C LEU A 112 1.03 20.22 -4.03
N GLN A 113 1.76 21.33 -4.21
CA GLN A 113 1.22 22.52 -4.86
C GLN A 113 0.78 22.23 -6.31
N LYS A 114 1.56 21.46 -7.08
CA LYS A 114 1.16 21.05 -8.43
C LYS A 114 -0.08 20.15 -8.38
N LEU A 115 -0.07 19.16 -7.50
CA LEU A 115 -1.16 18.21 -7.32
C LEU A 115 -2.49 18.91 -7.03
N LEU A 116 -2.50 19.91 -6.16
CA LEU A 116 -3.73 20.61 -5.75
C LEU A 116 -4.20 21.69 -6.72
N ASN A 117 -3.29 22.33 -7.45
CA ASN A 117 -3.62 23.52 -8.26
C ASN A 117 -3.68 23.25 -9.77
N ASP A 118 -3.07 22.18 -10.28
CA ASP A 118 -3.12 21.82 -11.69
C ASP A 118 -4.22 20.79 -11.97
N LYS A 119 -5.26 21.21 -12.68
CA LYS A 119 -6.40 20.34 -13.06
C LYS A 119 -5.99 19.17 -13.97
N ASN A 120 -4.86 19.27 -14.65
CA ASN A 120 -4.32 18.21 -15.52
C ASN A 120 -3.33 17.29 -14.81
N PHE A 121 -3.07 17.52 -13.52
CA PHE A 121 -2.13 16.71 -12.76
C PHE A 121 -2.62 15.26 -12.68
N LYS A 122 -1.75 14.33 -13.07
CA LYS A 122 -2.03 12.90 -12.98
C LYS A 122 -1.65 12.41 -11.59
N MET A 123 -2.67 12.14 -10.77
CA MET A 123 -2.52 11.66 -9.39
C MET A 123 -2.35 10.15 -9.34
N SER A 124 -1.66 9.63 -8.31
CA SER A 124 -1.82 8.23 -7.92
C SER A 124 -3.24 7.98 -7.41
N VAL A 125 -3.64 6.70 -7.33
CA VAL A 125 -4.95 6.31 -6.78
C VAL A 125 -5.04 6.72 -5.31
N THR A 126 -4.00 6.48 -4.52
CA THR A 126 -3.91 6.87 -3.10
C THR A 126 -4.03 8.38 -2.89
N SER A 127 -3.32 9.19 -3.68
CA SER A 127 -3.43 10.65 -3.60
C SER A 127 -4.85 11.12 -3.93
N TYR A 128 -5.45 10.60 -5.00
CA TYR A 128 -6.82 10.99 -5.38
C TYR A 128 -7.84 10.56 -4.32
N MET A 129 -7.71 9.35 -3.77
CA MET A 129 -8.54 8.85 -2.68
C MET A 129 -8.42 9.71 -1.41
N ALA A 130 -7.20 10.08 -1.02
CA ALA A 130 -6.97 10.95 0.13
C ALA A 130 -7.64 12.32 -0.07
N LEU A 131 -7.50 12.90 -1.27
CA LEU A 131 -8.14 14.16 -1.63
C LEU A 131 -9.67 14.09 -1.55
N THR A 132 -10.29 13.06 -2.13
CA THR A 132 -11.76 12.92 -2.17
C THR A 132 -12.35 12.59 -0.80
N ALA A 133 -11.59 11.92 0.07
CA ALA A 133 -11.98 11.67 1.46
C ALA A 133 -11.70 12.86 2.40
N GLY A 134 -11.13 13.97 1.90
CA GLY A 134 -10.82 15.15 2.72
C GLY A 134 -9.64 14.95 3.69
N ILE A 135 -8.78 13.96 3.43
CA ILE A 135 -7.60 13.69 4.25
C ILE A 135 -6.54 14.75 3.98
N ARG A 136 -6.00 15.33 5.05
CA ARG A 136 -4.93 16.33 4.94
C ARG A 136 -3.65 15.68 4.44
N PHE A 137 -3.12 16.15 3.32
CA PHE A 137 -1.79 15.76 2.86
C PHE A 137 -0.70 16.23 3.82
N LYS A 138 0.22 15.32 4.13
CA LYS A 138 1.37 15.59 4.99
C LYS A 138 2.52 16.18 4.20
N THR A 139 3.21 17.14 4.79
CA THR A 139 4.36 17.81 4.19
C THR A 139 5.65 17.44 4.90
N VAL A 140 6.78 17.96 4.42
CA VAL A 140 8.07 17.74 5.07
C VAL A 140 8.10 18.32 6.49
N GLU A 141 7.32 19.37 6.75
CA GLU A 141 7.15 19.92 8.10
C GLU A 141 6.46 18.93 9.05
N ASP A 142 5.54 18.10 8.56
CA ASP A 142 4.91 17.03 9.35
C ASP A 142 5.88 15.87 9.59
N LEU A 143 6.70 15.51 8.59
CA LEU A 143 7.77 14.52 8.73
C LEU A 143 8.74 14.89 9.86
N LEU A 144 9.16 16.15 9.92
CA LEU A 144 10.05 16.67 10.96
C LEU A 144 9.42 16.66 12.37
N LYS A 145 8.09 16.60 12.45
CA LYS A 145 7.32 16.44 13.70
C LYS A 145 7.01 14.98 14.03
N SER A 146 7.58 14.03 13.29
CA SER A 146 7.29 12.59 13.43
C SER A 146 5.84 12.22 13.12
N GLU A 147 5.17 12.97 12.24
CA GLU A 147 3.76 12.78 11.89
C GLU A 147 3.57 12.24 10.47
N GLY A 148 4.60 11.65 9.87
CA GLY A 148 4.56 11.05 8.55
C GLY A 148 5.89 10.43 8.13
N VAL A 149 5.86 9.68 7.03
CA VAL A 149 7.00 8.97 6.47
C VAL A 149 7.06 9.24 4.97
N TYR A 150 8.26 9.50 4.44
CA TYR A 150 8.42 9.63 3.00
C TYR A 150 8.42 8.26 2.32
N PHE A 151 7.98 8.18 1.05
CA PHE A 151 7.77 6.88 0.39
C PHE A 151 9.02 5.99 0.39
N ASP A 152 10.22 6.56 0.43
CA ASP A 152 11.48 5.83 0.41
C ASP A 152 12.01 5.40 1.78
N ILE A 153 11.22 5.61 2.85
CA ILE A 153 11.48 5.27 4.25
C ILE A 153 12.65 6.06 4.88
N THR A 154 13.66 6.41 4.09
CA THR A 154 14.98 6.86 4.54
C THR A 154 15.23 8.36 4.35
N ASN A 155 14.37 9.06 3.62
CA ASN A 155 14.51 10.46 3.21
C ASN A 155 15.63 10.76 2.21
N HIS A 156 16.32 9.76 1.65
CA HIS A 156 17.39 9.99 0.67
C HIS A 156 16.88 10.80 -0.54
N VAL A 157 15.70 10.45 -1.05
CA VAL A 157 15.11 11.16 -2.20
C VAL A 157 14.75 12.61 -1.85
N LEU A 158 14.33 12.90 -0.60
CA LEU A 158 14.11 14.28 -0.15
C LEU A 158 15.42 15.07 -0.10
N ILE A 159 16.48 14.48 0.45
CA ILE A 159 17.80 15.11 0.58
C ILE A 159 18.39 15.40 -0.80
N GLU A 160 18.34 14.43 -1.72
CA GLU A 160 18.75 14.60 -3.13
C GLU A 160 17.96 15.71 -3.84
N SER A 161 16.72 15.94 -3.42
CA SER A 161 15.86 17.02 -3.92
C SER A 161 16.12 18.38 -3.26
N GLY A 162 17.11 18.49 -2.36
CA GLY A 162 17.52 19.73 -1.72
C GLY A 162 16.83 20.03 -0.38
N TYR A 163 16.02 19.10 0.17
CA TYR A 163 15.41 19.28 1.48
C TYR A 163 16.43 19.04 2.60
N LYS A 164 16.38 19.87 3.65
CA LYS A 164 17.19 19.71 4.86
C LYS A 164 16.46 18.86 5.89
N VAL A 165 16.53 17.55 5.72
CA VAL A 165 15.95 16.55 6.62
C VAL A 165 17.01 15.54 7.04
N PRO A 166 16.90 14.93 8.22
CA PRO A 166 17.81 13.85 8.61
C PRO A 166 17.56 12.61 7.73
N VAL A 167 18.63 11.83 7.50
CA VAL A 167 18.49 10.46 7.01
C VAL A 167 17.80 9.64 8.09
N PHE A 168 16.76 8.90 7.72
CA PHE A 168 16.09 7.97 8.61
C PHE A 168 16.64 6.56 8.46
N SER A 169 16.76 5.88 9.60
CA SER A 169 16.83 4.42 9.62
C SER A 169 15.43 3.82 9.44
N PRO A 170 15.32 2.54 9.05
CA PRO A 170 14.04 1.82 9.03
C PRO A 170 13.26 1.95 10.35
N GLU A 171 13.95 1.83 11.48
CA GLU A 171 13.35 1.89 12.81
C GLU A 171 12.77 3.28 13.10
N LYS A 172 13.48 4.35 12.72
CA LYS A 172 12.97 5.71 12.90
C LYS A 172 11.71 5.97 12.04
N ALA A 173 11.69 5.44 10.82
CA ALA A 173 10.51 5.54 9.97
C ALA A 173 9.33 4.73 10.53
N ALA A 174 9.59 3.53 11.07
CA ALA A 174 8.59 2.71 11.73
C ALA A 174 8.00 3.42 12.96
N GLU A 175 8.85 4.00 13.81
CA GLU A 175 8.44 4.83 14.96
C GLU A 175 7.48 5.96 14.53
N ASN A 176 7.84 6.70 13.47
CA ASN A 176 6.98 7.76 12.94
C ASN A 176 5.63 7.22 12.46
N LEU A 177 5.61 6.07 11.78
CA LEU A 177 4.37 5.48 11.29
C LEU A 177 3.47 5.00 12.44
N LEU A 178 4.06 4.44 13.49
CA LEU A 178 3.36 4.07 14.73
C LEU A 178 2.83 5.29 15.49
N ASN A 179 3.56 6.42 15.50
CA ASN A 179 3.07 7.68 16.06
C ASN A 179 1.83 8.21 15.31
N VAL A 180 1.75 8.00 13.99
CA VAL A 180 0.55 8.31 13.21
C VAL A 180 -0.58 7.32 13.56
N LEU A 181 -0.27 6.03 13.70
CA LEU A 181 -1.24 5.00 14.09
C LEU A 181 -1.86 5.26 15.47
N GLN A 182 -1.10 5.72 16.46
CA GLN A 182 -1.63 6.01 17.81
C GLN A 182 -2.76 7.06 17.82
N LYS A 183 -2.85 7.89 16.78
CA LYS A 183 -3.86 8.95 16.66
C LYS A 183 -5.07 8.54 15.80
N ASN A 184 -5.02 7.36 15.16
CA ASN A 184 -5.94 6.96 14.10
C ASN A 184 -6.36 5.49 14.19
N ASP A 185 -7.57 5.17 13.76
CA ASP A 185 -8.06 3.80 13.71
C ASP A 185 -7.54 3.04 12.48
N PHE A 186 -7.31 3.74 11.37
CA PHE A 186 -6.75 3.19 10.12
C PHE A 186 -5.70 4.13 9.52
N VAL A 187 -4.50 3.61 9.27
CA VAL A 187 -3.43 4.36 8.60
C VAL A 187 -2.97 3.60 7.38
N LEU A 188 -2.92 4.27 6.24
CA LEU A 188 -2.33 3.75 5.00
C LEU A 188 -0.95 4.37 4.78
N PHE A 189 0.03 3.53 4.50
CA PHE A 189 1.35 3.92 3.99
C PHE A 189 1.65 3.19 2.69
N GLU A 190 2.03 3.93 1.65
CA GLU A 190 2.36 3.40 0.33
C GLU A 190 3.86 3.49 0.06
N HIS A 191 4.43 2.38 -0.42
CA HIS A 191 5.81 2.29 -0.86
C HIS A 191 5.85 1.72 -2.28
N PHE A 192 6.27 2.52 -3.25
CA PHE A 192 6.26 2.15 -4.67
C PHE A 192 7.65 1.92 -5.29
N LYS A 193 8.74 1.93 -4.51
CA LYS A 193 10.08 1.63 -5.07
C LYS A 193 10.23 0.17 -5.48
N THR A 194 9.46 -0.74 -4.90
CA THR A 194 9.44 -2.15 -5.27
C THR A 194 9.13 -2.34 -6.76
N ASP A 195 8.10 -1.67 -7.27
CA ASP A 195 7.73 -1.72 -8.69
C ASP A 195 8.79 -1.07 -9.60
N ILE A 196 9.31 0.10 -9.20
CA ILE A 196 10.37 0.81 -9.93
C ILE A 196 11.62 -0.09 -10.09
N ILE A 197 12.03 -0.77 -9.02
CA ILE A 197 13.20 -1.65 -9.05
C ILE A 197 12.88 -2.93 -9.86
N GLY A 198 11.69 -3.50 -9.71
CA GLY A 198 11.25 -4.63 -10.52
C GLY A 198 11.37 -4.35 -12.03
N HIS A 199 10.87 -3.20 -12.49
CA HIS A 199 11.02 -2.74 -13.88
C HIS A 199 12.49 -2.57 -14.34
N SER A 200 13.40 -2.27 -13.41
CA SER A 200 14.83 -2.13 -13.72
C SER A 200 15.56 -3.47 -13.87
N CYS A 201 14.96 -4.57 -13.38
CA CYS A 201 15.57 -5.91 -13.31
C CYS A 201 16.93 -5.93 -12.56
N ASP A 202 17.13 -5.00 -11.62
CA ASP A 202 18.40 -4.81 -10.93
C ASP A 202 18.41 -5.59 -9.60
N MET A 203 19.06 -6.76 -9.61
CA MET A 203 19.13 -7.66 -8.44
C MET A 203 19.82 -7.01 -7.24
N GLU A 204 20.88 -6.22 -7.44
CA GLU A 204 21.60 -5.59 -6.33
C GLU A 204 20.69 -4.58 -5.61
N LYS A 205 20.05 -3.70 -6.39
CA LYS A 205 19.08 -2.74 -5.84
C LYS A 205 17.88 -3.43 -5.19
N ALA A 206 17.41 -4.55 -5.76
CA ALA A 206 16.33 -5.32 -5.17
C ALA A 206 16.73 -5.87 -3.80
N LEU A 207 17.92 -6.47 -3.66
CA LEU A 207 18.41 -7.00 -2.39
C LEU A 207 18.62 -5.88 -1.34
N GLU A 208 19.11 -4.72 -1.75
CA GLU A 208 19.21 -3.54 -0.86
C GLU A 208 17.84 -3.07 -0.37
N LEU A 209 16.86 -2.99 -1.28
CA LEU A 209 15.51 -2.59 -0.92
C LEU A 209 14.83 -3.62 -0.01
N LEU A 210 15.02 -4.92 -0.27
CA LEU A 210 14.47 -5.97 0.58
C LEU A 210 15.05 -5.93 1.99
N LYS A 211 16.36 -5.66 2.15
CA LYS A 211 16.97 -5.45 3.47
C LYS A 211 16.34 -4.28 4.22
N LEU A 212 16.10 -3.17 3.51
CA LEU A 212 15.44 -1.99 4.07
C LEU A 212 14.02 -2.30 4.55
N LEU A 213 13.22 -2.93 3.68
CA LEU A 213 11.83 -3.29 3.98
C LEU A 213 11.74 -4.33 5.11
N ASP A 214 12.65 -5.28 5.15
CA ASP A 214 12.71 -6.31 6.20
C ASP A 214 12.97 -5.68 7.58
N ALA A 215 13.98 -4.81 7.69
CA ALA A 215 14.23 -4.08 8.93
C ALA A 215 13.06 -3.16 9.33
N PHE A 216 12.46 -2.47 8.35
CA PHE A 216 11.33 -1.58 8.57
C PHE A 216 10.10 -2.33 9.13
N ILE A 217 9.73 -3.46 8.49
CA ILE A 217 8.56 -4.24 8.90
C ILE A 217 8.81 -4.95 10.24
N ILE A 218 10.03 -5.45 10.51
CA ILE A 218 10.39 -6.00 11.82
C ILE A 218 10.18 -4.95 12.91
N SER A 219 10.69 -3.73 12.72
CA SER A 219 10.51 -2.66 13.70
C SER A 219 9.04 -2.29 13.90
N LEU A 220 8.22 -2.29 12.83
CA LEU A 220 6.77 -2.12 12.97
C LEU A 220 6.11 -3.24 13.79
N ILE A 221 6.57 -4.48 13.64
CA ILE A 221 6.06 -5.64 14.36
C ILE A 221 6.43 -5.58 15.85
N GLU A 222 7.68 -5.25 16.16
CA GLU A 222 8.22 -5.21 17.52
C GLU A 222 7.49 -4.19 18.40
N ASP A 223 7.16 -3.03 17.84
CA ASP A 223 6.51 -1.93 18.55
C ASP A 223 5.01 -1.77 18.21
N LEU A 224 4.40 -2.77 17.55
CA LEU A 224 2.98 -2.72 17.20
C LEU A 224 2.12 -2.72 18.48
N PRO A 225 1.18 -1.77 18.66
CA PRO A 225 0.24 -1.82 19.79
C PRO A 225 -0.56 -3.13 19.82
N GLU A 226 -0.81 -3.67 21.01
CA GLU A 226 -1.46 -4.98 21.19
C GLU A 226 -2.86 -5.06 20.55
N ASP A 227 -3.58 -3.94 20.50
CA ASP A 227 -4.92 -3.83 19.91
C ASP A 227 -4.90 -3.48 18.41
N ALA A 228 -3.72 -3.26 17.82
CA ALA A 228 -3.54 -2.96 16.42
C ALA A 228 -3.29 -4.23 15.58
N CYS A 229 -3.58 -4.10 14.28
CA CYS A 229 -3.26 -5.08 13.26
C CYS A 229 -2.41 -4.40 12.21
N LEU A 230 -1.27 -5.01 11.86
CA LEU A 230 -0.47 -4.67 10.69
C LEU A 230 -0.94 -5.53 9.52
N VAL A 231 -1.14 -4.91 8.36
CA VAL A 231 -1.38 -5.57 7.08
C VAL A 231 -0.32 -5.11 6.10
N VAL A 232 0.33 -6.05 5.41
CA VAL A 232 1.25 -5.78 4.29
C VAL A 232 0.73 -6.49 3.04
N THR A 233 0.52 -5.75 1.95
CA THR A 233 0.01 -6.34 0.70
C THR A 233 0.51 -5.61 -0.53
N SER A 234 0.27 -6.21 -1.69
CA SER A 234 0.46 -5.62 -3.02
C SER A 234 -0.81 -5.77 -3.85
N ASP A 235 -0.84 -5.14 -5.01
CA ASP A 235 -1.91 -5.19 -6.01
C ASP A 235 -1.53 -5.97 -7.29
N HIS A 236 -0.24 -6.13 -7.57
CA HIS A 236 0.28 -7.02 -8.61
C HIS A 236 1.69 -7.54 -8.29
N GLY A 237 2.20 -8.46 -9.10
CA GLY A 237 3.60 -8.91 -9.05
C GLY A 237 4.51 -8.13 -10.01
N ASN A 238 5.78 -7.99 -9.62
CA ASN A 238 6.87 -7.42 -10.42
C ASN A 238 8.23 -7.87 -9.85
N ILE A 239 8.64 -7.32 -8.68
CA ILE A 239 10.00 -7.47 -8.15
C ILE A 239 10.40 -8.92 -7.79
N GLU A 240 9.44 -9.84 -7.67
CA GLU A 240 9.70 -11.26 -7.45
C GLU A 240 10.25 -11.99 -8.69
N ASP A 241 10.20 -11.38 -9.87
CA ASP A 241 10.71 -11.96 -11.12
C ASP A 241 11.50 -10.92 -11.93
N LEU A 242 12.81 -10.83 -11.64
CA LEU A 242 13.71 -9.90 -12.33
C LEU A 242 14.17 -10.41 -13.71
N SER A 243 13.58 -11.50 -14.24
CA SER A 243 13.83 -11.95 -15.62
C SER A 243 13.06 -11.12 -16.67
N THR A 244 12.03 -10.39 -16.24
CA THR A 244 11.20 -9.55 -17.09
C THR A 244 11.10 -8.13 -16.56
N LYS A 245 10.89 -7.18 -17.47
CA LYS A 245 10.60 -5.77 -17.15
C LYS A 245 9.10 -5.51 -16.98
N THR A 246 8.25 -6.48 -17.24
CA THR A 246 6.79 -6.35 -17.14
C THR A 246 6.30 -6.90 -15.80
N HIS A 247 5.06 -6.57 -15.44
CA HIS A 247 4.40 -7.22 -14.31
C HIS A 247 4.20 -8.72 -14.56
N THR A 248 3.87 -9.44 -13.49
CA THR A 248 3.59 -10.88 -13.54
C THR A 248 2.11 -11.17 -13.25
N LYS A 249 1.69 -12.43 -13.46
CA LYS A 249 0.39 -12.94 -13.00
C LYS A 249 0.49 -13.64 -11.63
N ASN A 250 1.61 -13.48 -10.93
CA ASN A 250 1.80 -14.13 -9.64
C ASN A 250 0.77 -13.60 -8.64
N LYS A 251 0.32 -14.49 -7.74
CA LYS A 251 -0.48 -14.07 -6.60
C LYS A 251 0.32 -13.10 -5.74
N VAL A 252 -0.33 -12.12 -5.14
CA VAL A 252 0.32 -11.11 -4.27
C VAL A 252 0.24 -11.53 -2.81
N PRO A 253 1.24 -11.20 -1.97
CA PRO A 253 1.16 -11.50 -0.56
C PRO A 253 0.08 -10.64 0.10
N PHE A 254 -0.63 -11.22 1.06
CA PHE A 254 -1.40 -10.50 2.06
C PHE A 254 -0.99 -11.05 3.41
N LEU A 255 -0.20 -10.26 4.13
CA LEU A 255 0.41 -10.64 5.40
C LEU A 255 -0.27 -9.84 6.51
N ALA A 256 -0.88 -10.51 7.48
CA ALA A 256 -1.49 -9.86 8.63
C ALA A 256 -0.82 -10.29 9.94
N TYR A 257 -0.56 -9.33 10.82
CA TYR A 257 0.05 -9.57 12.14
C TYR A 257 -0.66 -8.73 13.21
N GLY A 258 -0.65 -9.20 14.45
CA GLY A 258 -1.30 -8.53 15.59
C GLY A 258 -2.76 -8.95 15.80
N ASN A 259 -3.55 -8.01 16.29
CA ASN A 259 -4.93 -8.21 16.76
C ASN A 259 -5.84 -8.70 15.63
N LYS A 260 -6.67 -9.72 15.90
CA LYS A 260 -7.72 -10.25 15.00
C LYS A 260 -7.26 -10.64 13.59
N LYS A 261 -5.97 -10.88 13.36
CA LYS A 261 -5.40 -11.25 12.05
C LYS A 261 -6.06 -12.50 11.41
N GLU A 262 -6.64 -13.37 12.21
CA GLU A 262 -7.30 -14.61 11.78
C GLU A 262 -8.64 -14.40 11.07
N ILE A 263 -9.22 -13.19 11.13
CA ILE A 263 -10.51 -12.92 10.46
C ILE A 263 -10.37 -12.87 8.94
N PHE A 264 -9.14 -12.64 8.45
CA PHE A 264 -8.81 -12.54 7.05
C PHE A 264 -8.73 -13.95 6.46
N ALA A 265 -9.70 -14.27 5.61
CA ALA A 265 -9.76 -15.51 4.85
C ALA A 265 -10.25 -15.13 3.45
N ILE A 266 -9.30 -14.68 2.62
CA ILE A 266 -9.56 -14.11 1.29
C ILE A 266 -8.61 -14.71 0.26
N GLU A 267 -9.05 -14.70 -0.99
CA GLU A 267 -8.37 -15.32 -2.12
C GLU A 267 -8.08 -14.34 -3.26
N SER A 268 -8.66 -13.14 -3.25
CA SER A 268 -8.46 -12.10 -4.26
C SER A 268 -8.33 -10.72 -3.62
N ILE A 269 -7.58 -9.82 -4.27
CA ILE A 269 -7.42 -8.43 -3.83
C ILE A 269 -8.76 -7.67 -3.79
N GLU A 270 -9.76 -8.11 -4.56
CA GLU A 270 -11.14 -7.57 -4.54
C GLU A 270 -11.81 -7.70 -3.17
N GLN A 271 -11.40 -8.68 -2.37
CA GLN A 271 -12.00 -8.96 -1.07
C GLN A 271 -11.31 -8.21 0.09
N ILE A 272 -10.22 -7.47 -0.17
CA ILE A 272 -9.49 -6.73 0.87
C ILE A 272 -10.40 -5.69 1.52
N TYR A 273 -11.09 -4.88 0.71
CA TYR A 273 -11.99 -3.84 1.20
C TYR A 273 -13.03 -4.37 2.19
N SER A 274 -13.79 -5.40 1.80
CA SER A 274 -14.86 -5.97 2.65
C SER A 274 -14.29 -6.64 3.90
N SER A 275 -13.06 -7.18 3.83
CA SER A 275 -12.38 -7.75 4.99
C SER A 275 -11.89 -6.71 5.98
N ILE A 276 -11.45 -5.53 5.52
CA ILE A 276 -11.16 -4.38 6.39
C ILE A 276 -12.45 -3.91 7.07
N LEU A 277 -13.58 -3.84 6.36
CA LEU A 277 -14.87 -3.50 7.00
C LEU A 277 -15.25 -4.50 8.08
N LYS A 278 -15.09 -5.81 7.80
CA LYS A 278 -15.29 -6.88 8.79
C LYS A 278 -14.38 -6.72 10.01
N TYR A 279 -13.12 -6.34 9.84
CA TYR A 279 -12.19 -6.04 10.95
C TYR A 279 -12.76 -5.00 11.91
N PHE A 280 -13.31 -3.92 11.35
CA PHE A 280 -13.93 -2.84 12.11
C PHE A 280 -15.39 -3.11 12.50
N LYS A 281 -15.91 -4.32 12.27
CA LYS A 281 -17.30 -4.72 12.53
C LYS A 281 -18.33 -3.83 11.80
N ILE A 282 -17.94 -3.29 10.65
CA ILE A 282 -18.84 -2.53 9.77
C ILE A 282 -19.55 -3.53 8.87
N GLY A 283 -20.89 -3.52 8.91
CA GLY A 283 -21.70 -4.36 8.04
C GLY A 283 -21.53 -3.95 6.58
N THR A 284 -21.35 -4.92 5.68
CA THR A 284 -21.39 -4.69 4.23
C THR A 284 -22.86 -4.58 3.78
N GLN A 285 -23.57 -3.53 4.17
CA GLN A 285 -24.82 -3.21 3.48
C GLN A 285 -24.44 -2.50 2.18
N ARG A 286 -24.86 -3.06 1.04
CA ARG A 286 -25.01 -2.26 -0.17
C ARG A 286 -26.09 -1.23 0.17
N ASP A 287 -25.74 0.05 0.14
CA ASP A 287 -26.71 1.13 0.18
C ASP A 287 -27.52 1.13 -1.13
N ASP A 288 -28.34 0.09 -1.33
CA ASP A 288 -29.47 0.09 -2.25
C ASP A 288 -30.66 0.68 -1.46
N LYS A 289 -30.54 1.97 -1.14
CA LYS A 289 -31.68 2.82 -0.82
C LYS A 289 -31.63 4.00 -1.79
N GLU A 290 -32.12 3.74 -3.00
CA GLU A 290 -32.80 4.76 -3.78
C GLU A 290 -34.05 5.17 -2.98
N GLU A 291 -34.04 6.40 -2.44
CA GLU A 291 -35.26 7.18 -2.22
C GLU A 291 -35.50 8.07 -3.46
#